data_AF-A0A7W6H1P1-F1
#
_entry.id   AF-A0A7W6H1P1-F1
#
_cell.length_a   1.000
_cell.length_b   1.000
_cell.length_c   1.000
_cell.angle_alpha   90.00
_cell.angle_beta   90.00
_cell.angle_gamma   90.00
#
_symmetry.space_group_name_H-M   'P 1'
#
loop_
_entity.id
_entity.type
_entity.pdbx_description
1 polymer ?
#
loop_
_entity_poly.entity_id
_entity_poly.type
_entity_poly.pdbx_seq_one_letter_code
_entity_poly.pdbx_strand_id
1 'polypeptide(L)'
;MGRAPASAGQPPIVADARTRAARFRFDITDSTRKPRKLDIRRKPTHNAASQFLHQMALLDSGFGTVVTGPDFVIGSRIDLLFEEWEIGWSPFVEGRLIDAARLGATVPQAAVSQLLERRAALFEAGRGSDIAALLDLVLTGLRAGLGPYLTVIIAELAQAVSDAADFSGLAALMRRLQSAAAVGDPLYDPQAPDLLTLARQAYDRLIYLCEDLPDRPDEALDSAIDGLRMIAGVLRGPQAARFDGTRFDAAMEAILQAEDVPPRLSGAVMGMVVRAGRRPETDLAELLAGTLRGVGKTPDARAATLEGLLQTAPMLLWQAPQVLSAANDVLLALEEDAFLAMLPALRRSLTGLNPHETDRLAEELTQLLGNDARTLTAPNSFSEADLHHGLALDRAIAQALIDDGLTP
;
A
#
# COMPACT_ATOMS: atom_id res chain seq x y z
N MET A 1 -35.82 23.76 -51.87
CA MET A 1 -34.59 23.06 -51.44
C MET A 1 -34.28 23.48 -50.01
N GLY A 2 -34.77 22.72 -49.02
CA GLY A 2 -34.56 23.02 -47.60
C GLY A 2 -33.15 22.64 -47.17
N ARG A 3 -32.40 23.59 -46.59
CA ARG A 3 -31.15 23.31 -45.89
C ARG A 3 -31.49 22.45 -44.67
N ALA A 4 -31.08 21.19 -44.68
CA ALA A 4 -31.07 20.38 -43.47
C ALA A 4 -30.15 21.08 -42.44
N PRO A 5 -30.53 21.15 -41.15
CA PRO A 5 -29.66 21.70 -40.12
C PRO A 5 -28.35 20.92 -40.06
N ALA A 6 -27.25 21.55 -39.67
CA ALA A 6 -25.92 20.92 -39.57
C ALA A 6 -25.86 19.69 -38.63
N SER A 7 -26.93 19.45 -37.86
CA SER A 7 -27.15 18.26 -37.02
C SER A 7 -27.78 17.07 -37.74
N ALA A 8 -28.25 17.24 -38.98
CA ALA A 8 -28.85 16.16 -39.76
C ALA A 8 -27.76 15.23 -40.31
N GLY A 9 -27.52 14.10 -39.63
CA GLY A 9 -26.58 13.06 -40.06
C GLY A 9 -25.44 12.76 -39.08
N GLN A 10 -25.30 13.53 -38.00
CA GLN A 10 -24.32 13.21 -36.94
C GLN A 10 -24.93 12.24 -35.92
N PRO A 11 -24.18 11.22 -35.44
CA PRO A 11 -24.65 10.34 -34.39
C PRO A 11 -25.07 11.10 -33.12
N PRO A 12 -26.12 10.68 -32.40
CA PRO A 12 -26.63 11.38 -31.21
C PRO A 12 -25.58 11.66 -30.13
N ILE A 13 -24.60 10.76 -29.97
CA ILE A 13 -23.53 10.89 -28.98
C ILE A 13 -22.61 12.09 -29.25
N VAL A 14 -22.36 12.43 -30.53
CA VAL A 14 -21.56 13.61 -30.90
C VAL A 14 -22.30 14.88 -30.50
N ALA A 15 -23.60 14.94 -30.76
CA ALA A 15 -24.43 16.07 -30.36
C ALA A 15 -24.49 16.23 -28.83
N ASP A 16 -24.70 15.13 -28.09
CA ASP A 16 -24.68 15.13 -26.61
C ASP A 16 -23.32 15.61 -26.07
N ALA A 17 -22.21 15.11 -26.61
CA ALA A 17 -20.86 15.53 -26.22
C ALA A 17 -20.63 17.03 -26.45
N ARG A 18 -21.05 17.57 -27.60
CA ARG A 18 -20.95 19.02 -27.88
C ARG A 18 -21.79 19.84 -26.92
N THR A 19 -23.04 19.43 -26.66
CA THR A 19 -23.93 20.13 -25.73
C THR A 19 -23.35 20.16 -24.31
N ARG A 20 -22.77 19.04 -23.84
CA ARG A 20 -22.11 18.97 -22.53
C ARG A 20 -20.84 19.82 -22.48
N ALA A 21 -20.00 19.76 -23.51
CA ALA A 21 -18.79 20.57 -23.58
C ALA A 21 -19.10 22.07 -23.55
N ALA A 22 -20.13 22.50 -24.29
CA ALA A 22 -20.62 23.87 -24.28
C ALA A 22 -21.17 24.28 -22.89
N ARG A 23 -21.94 23.39 -22.22
CA ARG A 23 -22.45 23.62 -20.86
C ARG A 23 -21.32 23.91 -19.86
N PHE A 24 -20.19 23.22 -19.98
CA PHE A 24 -19.01 23.41 -19.11
C PHE A 24 -18.04 24.49 -19.62
N ARG A 25 -18.41 25.20 -20.70
CA ARG A 25 -17.64 26.27 -21.33
C ARG A 25 -16.25 25.82 -21.80
N PHE A 26 -16.14 24.59 -22.30
CA PHE A 26 -14.96 24.16 -23.03
C PHE A 26 -15.00 24.73 -24.45
N ASP A 27 -13.84 25.21 -24.92
CA ASP A 27 -13.70 25.67 -26.30
C ASP A 27 -13.71 24.46 -27.23
N ILE A 28 -14.77 24.35 -28.03
CA ILE A 28 -14.96 23.29 -29.03
C ILE A 28 -14.83 23.81 -30.47
N THR A 29 -14.34 25.04 -30.61
CA THR A 29 -14.15 25.70 -31.92
C THR A 29 -12.70 25.68 -32.37
N ASP A 30 -11.78 25.43 -31.45
CA ASP A 30 -10.34 25.39 -31.66
C ASP A 30 -9.79 24.02 -31.24
N SER A 31 -9.00 23.41 -32.12
CA SER A 31 -8.34 22.13 -31.87
C SER A 31 -7.05 22.26 -31.06
N THR A 32 -6.58 23.48 -30.81
CA THR A 32 -5.39 23.76 -30.00
C THR A 32 -5.63 23.28 -28.57
N ARG A 33 -4.71 22.47 -28.04
CA ARG A 33 -4.79 22.00 -26.65
C ARG A 33 -4.55 23.16 -25.69
N LYS A 34 -5.49 23.39 -24.79
CA LYS A 34 -5.43 24.46 -23.79
C LYS A 34 -5.51 23.88 -22.38
N PRO A 35 -4.77 24.44 -21.42
CA PRO A 35 -4.85 24.00 -20.03
C PRO A 35 -6.18 24.41 -19.40
N ARG A 36 -6.72 23.55 -18.55
CA ARG A 36 -7.95 23.78 -17.80
C ARG A 36 -7.78 23.30 -16.37
N LYS A 37 -7.94 24.20 -15.41
CA LYS A 37 -7.88 23.92 -13.98
C LYS A 37 -9.27 23.82 -13.37
N LEU A 38 -9.55 22.71 -12.68
CA LEU A 38 -10.84 22.40 -12.07
C LEU A 38 -10.67 22.17 -10.56
N ASP A 39 -11.16 23.11 -9.75
CA ASP A 39 -11.40 22.91 -8.31
C ASP A 39 -12.54 21.91 -8.06
N ILE A 40 -12.21 20.61 -7.97
CA ILE A 40 -13.20 19.52 -7.89
C ILE A 40 -13.83 19.37 -6.51
N ARG A 41 -13.26 19.97 -5.46
CA ARG A 41 -13.76 19.86 -4.09
C ARG A 41 -14.73 20.97 -3.70
N ARG A 42 -14.44 22.20 -4.11
CA ARG A 42 -15.20 23.38 -3.64
C ARG A 42 -16.27 23.82 -4.63
N LYS A 43 -16.18 23.42 -5.90
CA LYS A 43 -17.07 23.90 -6.97
C LYS A 43 -17.81 22.74 -7.63
N PRO A 44 -19.12 22.52 -7.34
CA PRO A 44 -19.90 21.44 -7.95
C PRO A 44 -19.91 21.45 -9.48
N THR A 45 -19.89 22.63 -10.11
CA THR A 45 -19.81 22.77 -11.56
C THR A 45 -18.48 22.31 -12.15
N HIS A 46 -17.39 22.46 -11.40
CA HIS A 46 -16.07 21.95 -11.78
C HIS A 46 -15.99 20.44 -11.58
N ASN A 47 -16.57 19.90 -10.50
CA ASN A 47 -16.66 18.45 -10.31
C ASN A 47 -17.44 17.81 -11.47
N ALA A 48 -18.62 18.34 -11.82
CA ALA A 48 -19.39 17.86 -12.97
C ALA A 48 -18.63 17.96 -14.31
N ALA A 49 -17.81 19.01 -14.48
CA ALA A 49 -16.96 19.15 -15.66
C ALA A 49 -15.83 18.11 -15.70
N SER A 50 -15.21 17.81 -14.54
CA SER A 50 -14.22 16.74 -14.38
C SER A 50 -14.83 15.37 -14.68
N GLN A 51 -16.01 15.06 -14.12
CA GLN A 51 -16.75 13.82 -14.41
C GLN A 51 -17.00 13.64 -15.90
N PHE A 52 -17.40 14.69 -16.62
CA PHE A 52 -17.55 14.64 -18.08
C PHE A 52 -16.21 14.38 -18.79
N LEU A 53 -15.11 15.01 -18.38
CA LEU A 53 -13.78 14.74 -18.94
C LEU A 53 -13.35 13.29 -18.69
N HIS A 54 -13.68 12.73 -17.53
CA HIS A 54 -13.45 11.31 -17.24
C HIS A 54 -14.30 10.36 -18.08
N GLN A 55 -15.57 10.68 -18.35
CA GLN A 55 -16.38 9.92 -19.30
C GLN A 55 -15.77 9.95 -20.70
N MET A 56 -15.32 11.13 -21.15
CA MET A 56 -14.66 11.31 -22.43
C MET A 56 -13.32 10.57 -22.52
N ALA A 57 -12.56 10.52 -21.42
CA ALA A 57 -11.33 9.73 -21.32
C ALA A 57 -11.61 8.22 -21.30
N LEU A 58 -12.68 7.76 -20.63
CA LEU A 58 -13.07 6.36 -20.60
C LEU A 58 -13.41 5.82 -22.00
N LEU A 59 -13.99 6.67 -22.85
CA LEU A 59 -14.29 6.40 -24.26
C LEU A 59 -13.07 6.53 -25.19
N ASP A 60 -11.88 6.83 -24.65
CA ASP A 60 -10.66 7.09 -25.42
C ASP A 60 -10.90 8.11 -26.56
N SER A 61 -11.67 9.16 -26.25
CA SER A 61 -12.05 10.19 -27.23
C SER A 61 -10.89 11.12 -27.59
N GLY A 62 -9.86 11.20 -26.75
CA GLY A 62 -8.74 12.13 -26.92
C GLY A 62 -9.08 13.60 -26.64
N PHE A 63 -10.29 13.90 -26.14
CA PHE A 63 -10.73 15.28 -25.87
C PHE A 63 -9.94 15.96 -24.75
N GLY A 64 -9.61 15.21 -23.70
CA GLY A 64 -8.90 15.73 -22.53
C GLY A 64 -7.96 14.71 -21.93
N THR A 65 -6.81 15.16 -21.45
CA THR A 65 -5.83 14.36 -20.70
C THR A 65 -5.50 15.03 -19.38
N VAL A 66 -5.52 14.25 -18.28
CA VAL A 66 -5.12 14.74 -16.96
C VAL A 66 -3.61 14.98 -16.97
N VAL A 67 -3.19 16.18 -16.61
CA VAL A 67 -1.76 16.55 -16.45
C VAL A 67 -1.34 16.36 -15.00
N THR A 68 -2.17 16.85 -14.07
CA THR A 68 -1.98 16.66 -12.64
C THR A 68 -3.32 16.64 -11.92
N GLY A 69 -3.38 15.98 -10.77
CA GLY A 69 -4.57 15.87 -9.95
C GLY A 69 -4.50 14.69 -8.99
N PRO A 70 -5.54 14.53 -8.15
CA PRO A 70 -5.68 13.34 -7.33
C PRO A 70 -5.82 12.10 -8.20
N ASP A 71 -5.14 11.03 -7.80
CA ASP A 71 -5.34 9.70 -8.36
C ASP A 71 -6.00 8.81 -7.32
N PHE A 72 -7.33 8.77 -7.39
CA PHE A 72 -8.13 7.96 -6.49
C PHE A 72 -7.99 6.46 -6.74
N VAL A 73 -7.59 6.04 -7.94
CA VAL A 73 -7.45 4.61 -8.25
C VAL A 73 -6.28 4.07 -7.43
N ILE A 74 -5.10 4.69 -7.50
CA ILE A 74 -3.95 4.25 -6.70
C ILE A 74 -3.88 4.86 -5.29
N GLY A 75 -4.77 5.81 -4.96
CA GLY A 75 -4.81 6.48 -3.65
C GLY A 75 -3.70 7.51 -3.43
N SER A 76 -3.21 8.14 -4.50
CA SER A 76 -2.10 9.10 -4.46
C SER A 76 -2.56 10.54 -4.63
N ARG A 77 -1.97 11.47 -3.86
CA ARG A 77 -2.27 12.91 -3.90
C ARG A 77 -3.76 13.24 -3.75
N ILE A 78 -4.47 12.38 -3.01
CA ILE A 78 -5.93 12.46 -2.84
C ILE A 78 -6.34 13.76 -2.16
N ASP A 79 -5.46 14.46 -1.45
CA ASP A 79 -5.69 15.74 -0.78
C ASP A 79 -5.72 16.96 -1.74
N LEU A 80 -5.28 16.80 -2.99
CA LEU A 80 -5.24 17.90 -3.96
C LEU A 80 -6.61 18.44 -4.33
N LEU A 81 -6.80 19.75 -4.19
CA LEU A 81 -8.06 20.43 -4.50
C LEU A 81 -8.38 20.50 -6.00
N PHE A 82 -7.35 20.43 -6.85
CA PHE A 82 -7.45 20.73 -8.27
C PHE A 82 -7.08 19.54 -9.14
N GLU A 83 -7.81 19.40 -10.25
CA GLU A 83 -7.33 18.71 -11.44
C GLU A 83 -6.92 19.72 -12.49
N GLU A 84 -5.81 19.46 -13.16
CA GLU A 84 -5.35 20.20 -14.32
C GLU A 84 -5.36 19.29 -15.54
N TRP A 85 -6.04 19.76 -16.57
CA TRP A 85 -6.30 19.03 -17.80
C TRP A 85 -5.73 19.79 -18.99
N GLU A 86 -5.27 19.08 -20.00
CA GLU A 86 -5.13 19.62 -21.35
C GLU A 86 -6.33 19.18 -22.18
N ILE A 87 -7.07 20.13 -22.73
CA ILE A 87 -8.30 19.88 -23.49
C ILE A 87 -8.19 20.45 -24.90
N GLY A 88 -8.70 19.74 -25.89
CA GLY A 88 -8.75 20.21 -27.28
C GLY A 88 -9.79 19.43 -28.08
N TRP A 89 -10.71 20.14 -28.74
CA TRP A 89 -11.73 19.53 -29.58
C TRP A 89 -11.26 19.47 -31.02
N SER A 90 -11.03 18.27 -31.56
CA SER A 90 -10.57 18.08 -32.94
C SER A 90 -11.49 17.13 -33.69
N PRO A 91 -11.41 17.08 -35.04
CA PRO A 91 -12.13 16.08 -35.83
C PRO A 91 -11.83 14.63 -35.40
N PHE A 92 -10.65 14.37 -34.83
CA PHE A 92 -10.31 13.07 -34.25
C PHE A 92 -11.22 12.71 -33.08
N VAL A 93 -11.52 13.66 -32.19
CA VAL A 93 -12.47 13.47 -31.07
C VAL A 93 -13.84 13.08 -31.60
N GLU A 94 -14.31 13.74 -32.65
CA GLU A 94 -15.59 13.43 -33.29
C GLU A 94 -15.58 12.03 -33.91
N GLY A 95 -14.51 11.64 -34.60
CA GLY A 95 -14.33 10.28 -35.12
C GLY A 95 -14.42 9.22 -34.03
N ARG A 96 -13.71 9.41 -32.91
CA ARG A 96 -13.76 8.50 -31.76
C ARG A 96 -15.15 8.41 -31.12
N LEU A 97 -15.89 9.52 -31.07
CA LEU A 97 -17.27 9.52 -30.59
C LEU A 97 -18.22 8.80 -31.56
N ILE A 98 -18.00 8.91 -32.88
CA ILE A 98 -18.75 8.15 -33.89
C ILE A 98 -18.51 6.64 -33.70
N ASP A 99 -17.28 6.21 -33.49
CA ASP A 99 -16.97 4.80 -33.16
C ASP A 99 -17.68 4.34 -31.87
N ALA A 100 -17.70 5.22 -30.86
CA ALA A 100 -18.35 4.98 -29.58
C ALA A 100 -19.89 4.98 -29.66
N ALA A 101 -20.50 5.34 -30.78
CA ALA A 101 -21.96 5.33 -30.94
C ALA A 101 -22.57 3.93 -30.76
N ARG A 102 -21.78 2.86 -30.98
CA ARG A 102 -22.19 1.46 -30.69
C ARG A 102 -22.45 1.21 -29.20
N LEU A 103 -21.84 2.01 -28.33
CA LEU A 103 -21.91 1.86 -26.87
C LEU A 103 -23.09 2.63 -26.26
N GLY A 104 -23.61 3.65 -26.93
CA GLY A 104 -24.73 4.43 -26.44
C GLY A 104 -25.00 5.70 -27.24
N ALA A 105 -26.21 6.23 -27.08
CA ALA A 105 -26.65 7.47 -27.74
C ALA A 105 -26.17 8.74 -27.04
N THR A 106 -25.66 8.63 -25.81
CA THR A 106 -25.14 9.75 -25.00
C THR A 106 -23.80 9.37 -24.38
N VAL A 107 -22.99 10.37 -24.02
CA VAL A 107 -21.67 10.17 -23.41
C VAL A 107 -21.76 9.33 -22.12
N PRO A 108 -22.67 9.60 -21.16
CA PRO A 108 -22.80 8.76 -19.97
C PRO A 108 -23.19 7.32 -20.28
N GLN A 109 -24.14 7.10 -21.21
CA GLN A 109 -24.55 5.73 -21.59
C GLN A 109 -23.39 4.96 -22.23
N ALA A 110 -22.69 5.58 -23.17
CA ALA A 110 -21.54 4.96 -23.81
C ALA A 110 -20.42 4.68 -22.80
N ALA A 111 -20.17 5.60 -21.86
CA ALA A 111 -19.18 5.43 -20.80
C ALA A 111 -19.55 4.27 -19.86
N VAL A 112 -20.82 4.12 -19.48
CA VAL A 112 -21.30 2.97 -18.70
C VAL A 112 -21.09 1.66 -19.47
N SER A 113 -21.51 1.60 -20.74
CA SER A 113 -21.29 0.42 -21.58
C SER A 113 -19.81 0.07 -21.72
N GLN A 114 -18.93 1.07 -21.87
CA GLN A 114 -17.49 0.87 -21.90
C GLN A 114 -16.94 0.29 -20.59
N LEU A 115 -17.45 0.74 -19.45
CA LEU A 115 -17.09 0.20 -18.13
C LEU A 115 -17.52 -1.26 -17.99
N LEU A 116 -18.72 -1.60 -18.46
CA LEU A 116 -19.25 -2.97 -18.46
C LEU A 116 -18.47 -3.88 -19.43
N GLU A 117 -18.05 -3.37 -20.59
CA GLU A 117 -17.15 -4.12 -21.50
C GLU A 117 -15.81 -4.44 -20.83
N ARG A 118 -15.22 -3.48 -20.08
CA ARG A 118 -13.99 -3.72 -19.31
C ARG A 118 -14.22 -4.77 -18.21
N ARG A 119 -15.37 -4.73 -17.53
CA ARG A 119 -15.77 -5.76 -16.55
C ARG A 119 -15.92 -7.14 -17.19
N ALA A 120 -16.54 -7.23 -18.36
CA ALA A 120 -16.67 -8.48 -19.10
C ALA A 120 -15.30 -9.02 -19.52
N ALA A 121 -14.40 -8.15 -20.01
CA ALA A 121 -13.03 -8.54 -20.35
C ALA A 121 -12.24 -9.10 -19.15
N LEU A 122 -12.42 -8.55 -17.95
CA LEU A 122 -11.83 -9.12 -16.72
C LEU A 122 -12.34 -10.54 -16.46
N PHE A 123 -13.64 -10.79 -16.67
CA PHE A 123 -14.23 -12.12 -16.51
C PHE A 123 -13.62 -13.12 -17.50
N GLU A 124 -13.59 -12.78 -18.78
CA GLU A 124 -13.03 -13.63 -19.84
C GLU A 124 -11.54 -13.91 -19.63
N ALA A 125 -10.81 -13.00 -19.00
CA ALA A 125 -9.41 -13.18 -18.62
C ALA A 125 -9.22 -14.03 -17.34
N GLY A 126 -10.28 -14.61 -16.77
CA GLY A 126 -10.23 -15.39 -15.52
C GLY A 126 -10.03 -14.54 -14.26
N ARG A 127 -10.21 -13.21 -14.35
CA ARG A 127 -10.01 -12.24 -13.27
C ARG A 127 -11.34 -11.64 -12.79
N GLY A 128 -12.44 -12.37 -12.96
CA GLY A 128 -13.79 -11.93 -12.60
C GLY A 128 -13.98 -11.63 -11.11
N SER A 129 -13.18 -12.25 -10.24
CA SER A 129 -13.18 -12.08 -8.77
C SER A 129 -11.96 -11.31 -8.25
N ASP A 130 -11.18 -10.69 -9.12
CA ASP A 130 -10.02 -9.89 -8.73
C ASP A 130 -10.48 -8.58 -8.04
N ILE A 131 -10.35 -8.55 -6.72
CA ILE A 131 -10.78 -7.44 -5.87
C ILE A 131 -10.15 -6.10 -6.31
N ALA A 132 -8.86 -6.10 -6.65
CA ALA A 132 -8.16 -4.88 -7.02
C ALA A 132 -8.72 -4.33 -8.34
N ALA A 133 -8.90 -5.21 -9.33
CA ALA A 133 -9.43 -4.83 -10.64
C ALA A 133 -10.91 -4.39 -10.58
N LEU A 134 -11.73 -5.05 -9.76
CA LEU A 134 -13.12 -4.65 -9.53
C LEU A 134 -13.20 -3.29 -8.83
N LEU A 135 -12.37 -3.05 -7.81
CA LEU A 135 -12.28 -1.75 -7.15
C LEU A 135 -11.83 -0.64 -8.11
N ASP A 136 -10.88 -0.92 -9.01
CA ASP A 136 -10.44 0.04 -10.03
C ASP A 136 -11.62 0.48 -10.92
N LEU A 137 -12.48 -0.45 -11.32
CA LEU A 137 -13.68 -0.15 -12.10
C LEU A 137 -14.69 0.70 -11.30
N VAL A 138 -14.90 0.37 -10.02
CA VAL A 138 -15.78 1.15 -9.13
C VAL A 138 -15.28 2.58 -8.99
N LEU A 139 -14.00 2.77 -8.67
CA LEU A 139 -13.42 4.10 -8.49
C LEU A 139 -13.38 4.89 -9.80
N THR A 140 -13.11 4.22 -10.93
CA THR A 140 -13.18 4.84 -12.27
C THR A 140 -14.60 5.32 -12.58
N GLY A 141 -15.61 4.50 -12.28
CA GLY A 141 -17.02 4.85 -12.47
C GLY A 141 -17.46 6.03 -11.61
N LEU A 142 -17.08 6.04 -10.33
CA LEU A 142 -17.38 7.16 -9.41
C LEU A 142 -16.72 8.45 -9.86
N ARG A 143 -15.45 8.38 -10.29
CA ARG A 143 -14.70 9.54 -10.83
C ARG A 143 -15.35 10.10 -12.10
N ALA A 144 -15.99 9.24 -12.89
CA ALA A 144 -16.77 9.62 -14.07
C ALA A 144 -18.23 10.03 -13.75
N GLY A 145 -18.65 10.07 -12.46
CA GLY A 145 -20.02 10.41 -12.08
C GLY A 145 -21.06 9.38 -12.52
N LEU A 146 -20.68 8.10 -12.58
CA LEU A 146 -21.51 6.99 -13.04
C LEU A 146 -22.03 6.13 -11.87
N GLY A 147 -22.01 6.65 -10.65
CA GLY A 147 -22.39 5.95 -9.42
C GLY A 147 -23.67 5.11 -9.49
N PRO A 148 -24.80 5.62 -10.02
CA PRO A 148 -26.05 4.88 -10.12
C PRO A 148 -25.98 3.58 -10.94
N TYR A 149 -24.96 3.44 -11.79
CA TYR A 149 -24.79 2.30 -12.69
C TYR A 149 -23.80 1.25 -12.14
N LEU A 150 -23.24 1.47 -10.94
CA LEU A 150 -22.22 0.59 -10.36
C LEU A 150 -22.77 -0.53 -9.50
N THR A 151 -24.10 -0.62 -9.33
CA THR A 151 -24.76 -1.61 -8.44
C THR A 151 -24.30 -3.04 -8.70
N VAL A 152 -24.22 -3.46 -9.97
CA VAL A 152 -23.80 -4.81 -10.33
C VAL A 152 -22.34 -5.06 -9.95
N ILE A 153 -21.44 -4.16 -10.34
CA ILE A 153 -19.99 -4.31 -10.07
C ILE A 153 -19.71 -4.28 -8.56
N ILE A 154 -20.42 -3.44 -7.80
CA ILE A 154 -20.27 -3.38 -6.34
C ILE A 154 -20.81 -4.65 -5.68
N ALA A 155 -21.91 -5.23 -6.15
CA ALA A 155 -22.41 -6.51 -5.65
C ALA A 155 -21.44 -7.66 -5.93
N GLU A 156 -20.83 -7.70 -7.12
CA GLU A 156 -19.79 -8.67 -7.45
C GLU A 156 -18.52 -8.49 -6.61
N LEU A 157 -18.11 -7.23 -6.37
CA LEU A 157 -16.99 -6.92 -5.48
C LEU A 157 -17.31 -7.35 -4.03
N ALA A 158 -18.54 -7.13 -3.55
CA ALA A 158 -18.98 -7.62 -2.25
C ALA A 158 -18.92 -9.14 -2.15
N GLN A 159 -19.30 -9.86 -3.22
CA GLN A 159 -19.17 -11.31 -3.26
C GLN A 159 -17.69 -11.74 -3.24
N ALA A 160 -16.85 -11.13 -4.08
CA ALA A 160 -15.42 -11.41 -4.11
C ALA A 160 -14.75 -11.15 -2.74
N VAL A 161 -15.16 -10.09 -2.03
CA VAL A 161 -14.73 -9.81 -0.66
C VAL A 161 -15.17 -10.91 0.30
N SER A 162 -16.40 -11.40 0.19
CA SER A 162 -16.90 -12.49 1.04
C SER A 162 -16.06 -13.77 0.89
N ASP A 163 -15.65 -14.08 -0.34
CA ASP A 163 -14.94 -15.32 -0.67
C ASP A 163 -13.40 -15.18 -0.57
N ALA A 164 -12.90 -13.99 -0.28
CA ALA A 164 -11.47 -13.69 -0.30
C ALA A 164 -10.71 -14.48 0.77
N ALA A 165 -9.57 -15.06 0.38
CA ALA A 165 -8.54 -15.57 1.30
C ALA A 165 -7.32 -14.63 1.38
N ASP A 166 -7.18 -13.72 0.42
CA ASP A 166 -6.09 -12.75 0.38
C ASP A 166 -6.30 -11.61 1.38
N PHE A 167 -5.71 -11.79 2.56
CA PHE A 167 -5.69 -10.80 3.63
C PHE A 167 -5.10 -9.45 3.19
N SER A 168 -4.00 -9.49 2.42
CA SER A 168 -3.28 -8.28 2.01
C SER A 168 -4.08 -7.46 1.00
N GLY A 169 -4.76 -8.14 0.06
CA GLY A 169 -5.68 -7.54 -0.89
C GLY A 169 -6.89 -6.89 -0.21
N LEU A 170 -7.46 -7.52 0.83
CA LEU A 170 -8.53 -6.93 1.63
C LEU A 170 -8.06 -5.69 2.40
N ALA A 171 -6.86 -5.73 3.00
CA ALA A 171 -6.29 -4.57 3.68
C ALA A 171 -6.06 -3.39 2.71
N ALA A 172 -5.56 -3.69 1.50
CA ALA A 172 -5.38 -2.70 0.44
C ALA A 172 -6.72 -2.11 -0.05
N LEU A 173 -7.74 -2.96 -0.22
CA LEU A 173 -9.12 -2.54 -0.52
C LEU A 173 -9.63 -1.56 0.54
N MET A 174 -9.54 -1.91 1.82
CA MET A 174 -10.00 -1.06 2.93
C MET A 174 -9.30 0.31 2.94
N ARG A 175 -7.97 0.33 2.75
CA ARG A 175 -7.20 1.58 2.68
C ARG A 175 -7.67 2.47 1.53
N ARG A 176 -7.91 1.88 0.35
CA ARG A 176 -8.40 2.61 -0.83
C ARG A 176 -9.86 3.08 -0.62
N LEU A 177 -10.72 2.26 -0.02
CA LEU A 177 -12.08 2.65 0.34
C LEU A 177 -12.12 3.73 1.41
N GLN A 178 -11.14 3.83 2.30
CA GLN A 178 -11.03 4.96 3.24
C GLN A 178 -10.77 6.29 2.52
N SER A 179 -10.02 6.25 1.40
CA SER A 179 -9.75 7.43 0.57
C SER A 179 -10.95 7.86 -0.30
N ALA A 180 -11.84 6.91 -0.62
CA ALA A 180 -13.11 7.17 -1.27
C ALA A 180 -14.22 7.38 -0.21
N ALA A 181 -15.36 7.99 -0.56
CA ALA A 181 -16.57 7.99 0.28
C ALA A 181 -16.51 8.80 1.62
N ALA A 182 -15.66 9.81 1.73
CA ALA A 182 -15.86 10.88 2.71
C ALA A 182 -16.90 11.88 2.20
N VAL A 183 -17.81 12.35 3.07
CA VAL A 183 -18.75 13.42 2.71
C VAL A 183 -17.93 14.67 2.34
N GLY A 184 -18.16 15.21 1.14
CA GLY A 184 -17.38 16.32 0.58
C GLY A 184 -16.19 15.89 -0.29
N ASP A 185 -15.97 14.59 -0.48
CA ASP A 185 -14.99 14.08 -1.45
C ASP A 185 -15.53 14.15 -2.90
N PRO A 186 -14.70 14.41 -3.92
CA PRO A 186 -15.12 14.44 -5.33
C PRO A 186 -15.78 13.14 -5.82
N LEU A 187 -15.44 11.99 -5.21
CA LEU A 187 -16.04 10.70 -5.52
C LEU A 187 -17.36 10.42 -4.81
N TYR A 188 -17.77 11.28 -3.86
CA TYR A 188 -19.02 11.08 -3.15
C TYR A 188 -20.21 11.28 -4.08
N ASP A 189 -20.97 10.21 -4.31
CA ASP A 189 -22.22 10.22 -5.05
C ASP A 189 -23.32 9.60 -4.17
N PRO A 190 -24.33 10.39 -3.73
CA PRO A 190 -25.41 9.89 -2.88
C PRO A 190 -26.32 8.89 -3.58
N GLN A 191 -26.23 8.75 -4.90
CA GLN A 191 -26.97 7.76 -5.68
C GLN A 191 -26.14 6.50 -5.98
N ALA A 192 -24.85 6.49 -5.62
CA ALA A 192 -24.02 5.30 -5.72
C ALA A 192 -24.34 4.31 -4.59
N PRO A 193 -24.12 3.00 -4.80
CA PRO A 193 -24.20 2.01 -3.74
C PRO A 193 -23.26 2.34 -2.57
N ASP A 194 -23.68 1.97 -1.36
CA ASP A 194 -22.97 2.32 -0.13
C ASP A 194 -21.62 1.58 0.01
N LEU A 195 -20.55 2.28 -0.34
CA LEU A 195 -19.18 1.79 -0.17
C LEU A 195 -18.79 1.56 1.29
N LEU A 196 -19.48 2.19 2.26
CA LEU A 196 -19.21 1.95 3.67
C LEU A 196 -19.66 0.54 4.07
N THR A 197 -20.80 0.09 3.57
CA THR A 197 -21.27 -1.29 3.78
C THR A 197 -20.24 -2.30 3.25
N LEU A 198 -19.70 -2.07 2.04
CA LEU A 198 -18.63 -2.90 1.48
C LEU A 198 -17.36 -2.85 2.36
N ALA A 199 -16.96 -1.67 2.83
CA ALA A 199 -15.78 -1.54 3.69
C ALA A 199 -15.94 -2.26 5.02
N ARG A 200 -17.16 -2.26 5.61
CA ARG A 200 -17.48 -3.01 6.83
C ARG A 200 -17.44 -4.51 6.59
N GLN A 201 -17.98 -4.98 5.48
CA GLN A 201 -17.90 -6.39 5.09
C GLN A 201 -16.44 -6.83 4.89
N ALA A 202 -15.62 -6.00 4.23
CA ALA A 202 -14.19 -6.26 4.09
C ALA A 202 -13.49 -6.33 5.45
N TYR A 203 -13.84 -5.45 6.38
CA TYR A 203 -13.33 -5.48 7.75
C TYR A 203 -13.73 -6.78 8.47
N ASP A 204 -15.00 -7.19 8.38
CA ASP A 204 -15.47 -8.44 8.98
C ASP A 204 -14.71 -9.65 8.45
N ARG A 205 -14.55 -9.74 7.13
CA ARG A 205 -13.78 -10.82 6.50
C ARG A 205 -12.32 -10.80 6.93
N LEU A 206 -11.74 -9.62 7.03
CA LEU A 206 -10.36 -9.44 7.44
C LEU A 206 -10.13 -9.91 8.87
N ILE A 207 -11.02 -9.54 9.80
CA ILE A 207 -10.96 -9.99 11.20
C ILE A 207 -11.08 -11.51 11.27
N TYR A 208 -11.96 -12.12 10.48
CA TYR A 208 -12.04 -13.57 10.38
C TYR A 208 -10.71 -14.20 9.93
N LEU A 209 -10.07 -13.64 8.90
CA LEU A 209 -8.79 -14.15 8.38
C LEU A 209 -7.59 -13.91 9.33
N CYS A 210 -7.73 -13.08 10.38
CA CYS A 210 -6.70 -12.93 11.39
C CYS A 210 -6.44 -14.26 12.14
N GLU A 211 -7.47 -15.10 12.30
CA GLU A 211 -7.37 -16.40 12.99
C GLU A 211 -6.42 -17.36 12.27
N ASP A 212 -6.34 -17.27 10.93
CA ASP A 212 -5.48 -18.12 10.11
C ASP A 212 -4.04 -17.62 10.01
N LEU A 213 -3.72 -16.41 10.50
CA LEU A 213 -2.38 -15.81 10.33
C LEU A 213 -1.24 -16.60 11.01
N PRO A 214 -1.41 -17.16 12.22
CA PRO A 214 -0.37 -17.99 12.84
C PRO A 214 0.00 -19.21 12.02
N ASP A 215 -0.94 -19.79 11.27
CA ASP A 215 -0.73 -21.02 10.49
C ASP A 215 -0.17 -20.76 9.08
N ARG A 216 0.11 -19.49 8.73
CA ARG A 216 0.63 -19.15 7.40
C ARG A 216 2.11 -19.49 7.26
N PRO A 217 2.53 -19.90 6.04
CA PRO A 217 3.94 -20.10 5.75
C PRO A 217 4.69 -18.76 5.77
N ASP A 218 5.99 -18.81 6.11
CA ASP A 218 6.85 -17.63 6.26
C ASP A 218 6.85 -16.70 5.03
N GLU A 219 6.76 -17.27 3.83
CA GLU A 219 6.73 -16.50 2.57
C GLU A 219 5.48 -15.62 2.41
N ALA A 220 4.40 -15.94 3.14
CA ALA A 220 3.15 -15.18 3.14
C ALA A 220 3.06 -14.17 4.31
N LEU A 221 4.01 -14.19 5.26
CA LEU A 221 3.96 -13.32 6.44
C LEU A 221 4.25 -11.86 6.09
N ASP A 222 5.13 -11.59 5.12
CA ASP A 222 5.46 -10.23 4.70
C ASP A 222 4.22 -9.43 4.29
N SER A 223 3.42 -10.00 3.39
CA SER A 223 2.19 -9.35 2.89
C SER A 223 1.10 -9.30 3.96
N ALA A 224 1.04 -10.29 4.86
CA ALA A 224 0.11 -10.28 5.98
C ALA A 224 0.43 -9.18 6.99
N ILE A 225 1.70 -9.04 7.40
CA ILE A 225 2.18 -8.00 8.32
C ILE A 225 1.96 -6.61 7.71
N ASP A 226 2.24 -6.44 6.42
CA ASP A 226 1.93 -5.20 5.71
C ASP A 226 0.42 -4.92 5.72
N GLY A 227 -0.41 -5.94 5.54
CA GLY A 227 -1.86 -5.84 5.69
C GLY A 227 -2.27 -5.34 7.08
N LEU A 228 -1.73 -5.95 8.14
CA LEU A 228 -1.97 -5.55 9.54
C LEU A 228 -1.63 -4.08 9.76
N ARG A 229 -0.47 -3.65 9.26
CA ARG A 229 -0.03 -2.26 9.32
C ARG A 229 -0.97 -1.31 8.58
N MET A 230 -1.47 -1.70 7.40
CA MET A 230 -2.46 -0.91 6.65
C MET A 230 -3.75 -0.73 7.43
N ILE A 231 -4.30 -1.80 8.02
CA ILE A 231 -5.55 -1.74 8.79
C ILE A 231 -5.36 -0.88 10.04
N ALA A 232 -4.25 -1.03 10.76
CA ALA A 232 -3.95 -0.16 11.90
C ALA A 232 -3.84 1.32 11.48
N GLY A 233 -3.38 1.59 10.25
CA GLY A 233 -3.46 2.93 9.65
C GLY A 233 -4.90 3.40 9.44
N VAL A 234 -5.74 2.55 8.83
CA VAL A 234 -7.16 2.84 8.60
C VAL A 234 -7.90 3.13 9.91
N LEU A 235 -7.69 2.31 10.95
CA LEU A 235 -8.31 2.43 12.26
C LEU A 235 -7.81 3.63 13.10
N ARG A 236 -6.75 4.31 12.66
CA ARG A 236 -6.29 5.59 13.23
C ARG A 236 -6.62 6.79 12.34
N GLY A 237 -7.15 6.54 11.15
CA GLY A 237 -7.42 7.56 10.15
C GLY A 237 -8.76 8.29 10.36
N PRO A 238 -9.12 9.21 9.45
CA PRO A 238 -10.33 10.04 9.56
C PRO A 238 -11.64 9.25 9.65
N GLN A 239 -11.66 8.02 9.12
CA GLN A 239 -12.84 7.16 9.12
C GLN A 239 -12.82 6.07 10.20
N ALA A 240 -11.90 6.17 11.17
CA ALA A 240 -11.74 5.19 12.25
C ALA A 240 -13.06 4.88 12.98
N ALA A 241 -13.85 5.92 13.30
CA ALA A 241 -15.12 5.79 14.00
C ALA A 241 -16.19 4.96 13.27
N ARG A 242 -15.97 4.61 12.00
CA ARG A 242 -16.88 3.77 11.23
C ARG A 242 -16.67 2.26 11.46
N PHE A 243 -15.58 1.88 12.10
CA PHE A 243 -15.17 0.51 12.39
C PHE A 243 -15.02 0.31 13.90
N ASP A 244 -15.29 -0.90 14.38
CA ASP A 244 -15.05 -1.27 15.77
C ASP A 244 -13.59 -1.72 15.95
N GLY A 245 -12.73 -0.78 16.34
CA GLY A 245 -11.30 -1.05 16.56
C GLY A 245 -11.02 -2.09 17.64
N THR A 246 -11.94 -2.30 18.59
CA THR A 246 -11.74 -3.28 19.67
C THR A 246 -11.67 -4.71 19.14
N ARG A 247 -12.33 -5.00 18.01
CA ARG A 247 -12.26 -6.30 17.33
C ARG A 247 -10.88 -6.55 16.72
N PHE A 248 -10.24 -5.52 16.16
CA PHE A 248 -8.89 -5.64 15.65
C PHE A 248 -7.89 -5.82 16.79
N ASP A 249 -8.05 -5.06 17.88
CA ASP A 249 -7.22 -5.22 19.08
C ASP A 249 -7.33 -6.65 19.66
N ALA A 250 -8.55 -7.19 19.73
CA ALA A 250 -8.80 -8.56 20.18
C ALA A 250 -8.17 -9.61 19.25
N ALA A 251 -8.25 -9.40 17.92
CA ALA A 251 -7.61 -10.28 16.95
C ALA A 251 -6.07 -10.27 17.08
N MET A 252 -5.45 -9.10 17.29
CA MET A 252 -4.01 -8.99 17.54
C MET A 252 -3.58 -9.73 18.81
N GLU A 253 -4.37 -9.63 19.88
CA GLU A 253 -4.11 -10.36 21.12
C GLU A 253 -4.29 -11.87 20.93
N ALA A 254 -5.30 -12.31 20.16
CA ALA A 254 -5.48 -13.74 19.84
C ALA A 254 -4.30 -14.31 19.06
N ILE A 255 -3.72 -13.55 18.11
CA ILE A 255 -2.50 -13.96 17.38
C ILE A 255 -1.32 -14.16 18.35
N LEU A 256 -1.16 -13.27 19.35
CA LEU A 256 -0.10 -13.41 20.35
C LEU A 256 -0.30 -14.58 21.31
N GLN A 257 -1.53 -15.06 21.47
CA GLN A 257 -1.89 -16.19 22.33
C GLN A 257 -1.88 -17.54 21.60
N ALA A 258 -1.69 -17.57 20.29
CA ALA A 258 -1.59 -18.80 19.52
C ALA A 258 -0.35 -19.61 19.93
N GLU A 259 -0.50 -20.93 20.05
CA GLU A 259 0.53 -21.83 20.59
C GLU A 259 1.82 -21.81 19.77
N ASP A 260 1.71 -21.81 18.44
CA ASP A 260 2.83 -21.86 17.50
C ASP A 260 2.90 -20.60 16.60
N VAL A 261 2.72 -19.42 17.20
CA VAL A 261 2.84 -18.16 16.44
C VAL A 261 4.25 -18.00 15.83
N PRO A 262 4.37 -17.75 14.50
CA PRO A 262 5.66 -17.51 13.88
C PRO A 262 6.40 -16.34 14.55
N PRO A 263 7.69 -16.47 14.91
CA PRO A 263 8.40 -15.43 15.65
C PRO A 263 8.40 -14.06 14.96
N ARG A 264 8.40 -14.04 13.63
CA ARG A 264 8.29 -12.82 12.84
C ARG A 264 6.94 -12.14 13.00
N LEU A 265 5.85 -12.92 12.94
CA LEU A 265 4.50 -12.43 13.16
C LEU A 265 4.33 -11.91 14.60
N SER A 266 4.82 -12.64 15.60
CA SER A 266 4.71 -12.22 17.01
C SER A 266 5.45 -10.91 17.28
N GLY A 267 6.65 -10.72 16.74
CA GLY A 267 7.39 -9.46 16.84
C GLY A 267 6.67 -8.29 16.18
N ALA A 268 6.12 -8.51 14.98
CA ALA A 268 5.34 -7.51 14.27
C ALA A 268 4.07 -7.09 15.02
N VAL A 269 3.31 -8.07 15.51
CA VAL A 269 2.05 -7.87 16.23
C VAL A 269 2.29 -7.23 17.60
N MET A 270 3.26 -7.74 18.38
CA MET A 270 3.63 -7.16 19.67
C MET A 270 4.08 -5.70 19.52
N GLY A 271 4.92 -5.40 18.52
CA GLY A 271 5.32 -4.03 18.22
C GLY A 271 4.13 -3.10 17.93
N MET A 272 3.13 -3.58 17.18
CA MET A 272 1.91 -2.82 16.92
C MET A 272 1.06 -2.59 18.17
N VAL A 273 0.89 -3.62 19.01
CA VAL A 273 0.08 -3.58 20.23
C VAL A 273 0.71 -2.67 21.29
N VAL A 274 2.05 -2.75 21.48
CA VAL A 274 2.79 -1.83 22.36
C VAL A 274 2.71 -0.40 21.85
N ARG A 275 2.91 -0.18 20.55
CA ARG A 275 2.78 1.16 19.95
C ARG A 275 1.38 1.74 20.11
N ALA A 276 0.35 0.89 20.14
CA ALA A 276 -1.02 1.30 20.41
C ALA A 276 -1.31 1.56 21.91
N GLY A 277 -0.33 1.35 22.80
CA GLY A 277 -0.49 1.52 24.24
C GLY A 277 -1.33 0.44 24.92
N ARG A 278 -1.48 -0.73 24.26
CA ARG A 278 -2.32 -1.84 24.72
C ARG A 278 -1.55 -2.87 25.56
N ARG A 279 -0.23 -2.93 25.38
CA ARG A 279 0.72 -3.73 26.15
C ARG A 279 1.88 -2.84 26.61
N PRO A 280 2.48 -3.09 27.78
CA PRO A 280 3.67 -2.37 28.21
C PRO A 280 4.87 -2.77 27.35
N GLU A 281 5.86 -1.88 27.23
CA GLU A 281 7.06 -2.16 26.42
C GLU A 281 7.92 -3.26 27.06
N THR A 282 7.72 -3.58 28.35
CA THR A 282 8.34 -4.72 29.04
C THR A 282 7.97 -6.05 28.40
N ASP A 283 6.72 -6.22 27.96
CA ASP A 283 6.26 -7.46 27.30
C ASP A 283 7.01 -7.67 25.97
N LEU A 284 7.27 -6.58 25.24
CA LEU A 284 8.08 -6.63 24.01
C LEU A 284 9.55 -6.90 24.31
N ALA A 285 10.10 -6.30 25.36
CA ALA A 285 11.49 -6.56 25.79
C ALA A 285 11.69 -8.02 26.17
N GLU A 286 10.75 -8.61 26.92
CA GLU A 286 10.76 -10.04 27.30
C GLU A 286 10.64 -10.96 26.09
N LEU A 287 9.70 -10.68 25.18
CA LEU A 287 9.54 -11.45 23.94
C LEU A 287 10.83 -11.43 23.11
N LEU A 288 11.38 -10.23 22.86
CA LEU A 288 12.58 -10.05 22.05
C LEU A 288 13.80 -10.74 22.68
N ALA A 289 14.00 -10.59 23.99
CA ALA A 289 15.08 -11.27 24.70
C ALA A 289 14.92 -12.80 24.66
N GLY A 290 13.70 -13.30 24.84
CA GLY A 290 13.39 -14.72 24.79
C GLY A 290 13.70 -15.34 23.42
N THR A 291 13.28 -14.70 22.33
CA THR A 291 13.52 -15.19 20.97
C THR A 291 14.99 -15.10 20.58
N LEU A 292 15.69 -14.00 20.91
CA LEU A 292 17.11 -13.85 20.64
C LEU A 292 17.95 -14.88 21.40
N ARG A 293 17.56 -15.28 22.61
CA ARG A 293 18.23 -16.36 23.36
C ARG A 293 17.97 -17.76 22.80
N GLY A 294 16.82 -17.97 22.17
CA GLY A 294 16.25 -19.25 21.75
C GLY A 294 17.26 -20.38 21.49
N VAL A 295 17.52 -21.19 22.52
CA VAL A 295 18.53 -22.26 22.47
C VAL A 295 18.05 -23.37 21.52
N GLY A 296 18.94 -23.83 20.63
CA GLY A 296 18.62 -24.89 19.67
C GLY A 296 17.77 -24.43 18.47
N LYS A 297 17.48 -23.13 18.35
CA LYS A 297 16.84 -22.54 17.17
C LYS A 297 17.90 -22.06 16.17
N THR A 298 17.52 -22.02 14.89
CA THR A 298 18.38 -21.45 13.84
C THR A 298 18.63 -19.96 14.07
N PRO A 299 19.75 -19.40 13.58
CA PRO A 299 20.00 -17.95 13.64
C PRO A 299 18.84 -17.11 13.11
N ASP A 300 18.25 -17.51 11.97
CA ASP A 300 17.11 -16.81 11.38
C ASP A 300 15.88 -16.81 12.31
N ALA A 301 15.56 -17.95 12.91
CA ALA A 301 14.43 -18.05 13.85
C ALA A 301 14.63 -17.19 15.11
N ARG A 302 15.88 -17.02 15.57
CA ARG A 302 16.21 -16.19 16.74
C ARG A 302 16.10 -14.69 16.41
N ALA A 303 16.42 -14.29 15.18
CA ALA A 303 16.32 -12.89 14.71
C ALA A 303 14.94 -12.50 14.17
N ALA A 304 14.07 -13.47 13.88
CA ALA A 304 12.78 -13.24 13.22
C ALA A 304 11.84 -12.28 13.98
N THR A 305 11.79 -12.32 15.31
CA THR A 305 10.98 -11.36 16.10
C THR A 305 11.50 -9.93 15.97
N LEU A 306 12.82 -9.73 15.93
CA LEU A 306 13.39 -8.43 15.64
C LEU A 306 13.00 -7.97 14.24
N GLU A 307 13.06 -8.86 13.24
CA GLU A 307 12.66 -8.55 11.86
C GLU A 307 11.20 -8.07 11.79
N GLY A 308 10.28 -8.78 12.44
CA GLY A 308 8.87 -8.37 12.52
C GLY A 308 8.66 -7.02 13.20
N LEU A 309 9.35 -6.79 14.32
CA LEU A 309 9.32 -5.51 15.04
C LEU A 309 9.80 -4.35 14.13
N LEU A 310 10.89 -4.55 13.41
CA LEU A 310 11.47 -3.54 12.51
C LEU A 310 10.53 -3.23 11.32
N GLN A 311 9.72 -4.20 10.88
CA GLN A 311 8.75 -3.99 9.80
C GLN A 311 7.57 -3.09 10.23
N THR A 312 7.13 -3.17 11.49
CA THR A 312 5.90 -2.50 11.95
C THR A 312 6.12 -1.30 12.88
N ALA A 313 7.10 -1.39 13.76
CA ALA A 313 7.35 -0.43 14.83
C ALA A 313 8.85 -0.31 15.17
N PRO A 314 9.74 -0.03 14.19
CA PRO A 314 11.18 0.10 14.44
C PRO A 314 11.48 1.19 15.47
N MET A 315 10.65 2.25 15.51
CA MET A 315 10.73 3.36 16.44
C MET A 315 10.82 2.93 17.91
N LEU A 316 10.25 1.78 18.28
CA LEU A 316 10.28 1.29 19.66
C LEU A 316 11.71 1.00 20.14
N LEU A 317 12.66 0.71 19.24
CA LEU A 317 14.06 0.53 19.62
C LEU A 317 14.73 1.82 20.14
N TRP A 318 14.20 3.01 19.84
CA TRP A 318 14.72 4.28 20.36
C TRP A 318 13.72 5.09 21.19
N GLN A 319 12.47 4.66 21.24
CA GLN A 319 11.45 5.26 22.10
C GLN A 319 11.30 4.50 23.43
N ALA A 320 11.65 3.21 23.45
CA ALA A 320 11.54 2.35 24.63
C ALA A 320 12.94 1.82 25.04
N PRO A 321 13.66 2.53 25.94
CA PRO A 321 15.04 2.17 26.32
C PRO A 321 15.18 0.72 26.82
N GLN A 322 14.15 0.20 27.48
CA GLN A 322 14.10 -1.17 27.98
C GLN A 322 14.10 -2.23 26.88
N VAL A 323 13.50 -1.95 25.72
CA VAL A 323 13.51 -2.87 24.57
C VAL A 323 14.91 -2.95 23.97
N LEU A 324 15.56 -1.80 23.79
CA LEU A 324 16.94 -1.73 23.28
C LEU A 324 17.93 -2.38 24.24
N SER A 325 17.82 -2.08 25.54
CA SER A 325 18.67 -2.69 26.58
C SER A 325 18.51 -4.21 26.59
N ALA A 326 17.29 -4.73 26.56
CA ALA A 326 17.05 -6.16 26.56
C ALA A 326 17.69 -6.87 25.35
N ALA A 327 17.58 -6.28 24.15
CA ALA A 327 18.24 -6.81 22.96
C ALA A 327 19.77 -6.77 23.09
N ASN A 328 20.32 -5.63 23.51
CA ASN A 328 21.76 -5.44 23.71
C ASN A 328 22.33 -6.44 24.73
N ASP A 329 21.67 -6.61 25.88
CA ASP A 329 22.10 -7.50 26.95
C ASP A 329 22.12 -8.97 26.49
N VAL A 330 21.15 -9.38 25.66
CA VAL A 330 21.17 -10.71 25.07
C VAL A 330 22.34 -10.88 24.13
N LEU A 331 22.61 -9.91 23.25
CA LEU A 331 23.72 -9.98 22.29
C LEU A 331 25.09 -10.00 22.99
N LEU A 332 25.26 -9.21 24.06
CA LEU A 332 26.49 -9.21 24.87
C LEU A 332 26.71 -10.51 25.64
N ALA A 333 25.65 -11.25 25.95
CA ALA A 333 25.72 -12.52 26.65
C ALA A 333 25.93 -13.73 25.71
N LEU A 334 25.97 -13.52 24.38
CA LEU A 334 26.27 -14.60 23.44
C LEU A 334 27.75 -14.92 23.41
N GLU A 335 28.07 -16.22 23.39
CA GLU A 335 29.40 -16.71 23.05
C GLU A 335 29.78 -16.28 21.62
N GLU A 336 31.08 -16.13 21.35
CA GLU A 336 31.60 -15.61 20.08
C GLU A 336 31.05 -16.35 18.85
N ASP A 337 31.12 -17.69 18.84
CA ASP A 337 30.62 -18.51 17.74
C ASP A 337 29.10 -18.34 17.53
N ALA A 338 28.34 -18.21 18.62
CA ALA A 338 26.90 -18.03 18.57
C ALA A 338 26.53 -16.63 18.04
N PHE A 339 27.32 -15.62 18.37
CA PHE A 339 27.18 -14.27 17.84
C PHE A 339 27.55 -14.22 16.34
N LEU A 340 28.67 -14.82 15.94
CA LEU A 340 29.10 -14.89 14.54
C LEU A 340 28.07 -15.60 13.66
N ALA A 341 27.46 -16.68 14.14
CA ALA A 341 26.38 -17.37 13.44
C ALA A 341 25.11 -16.51 13.29
N MET A 342 24.87 -15.59 14.23
CA MET A 342 23.70 -14.70 14.25
C MET A 342 23.86 -13.46 13.36
N LEU A 343 25.09 -12.99 13.17
CA LEU A 343 25.40 -11.74 12.45
C LEU A 343 24.71 -11.61 11.08
N PRO A 344 24.68 -12.63 10.20
CA PRO A 344 24.01 -12.51 8.91
C PRO A 344 22.51 -12.20 9.05
N ALA A 345 21.82 -12.88 9.96
CA ALA A 345 20.40 -12.68 10.20
C ALA A 345 20.12 -11.29 10.80
N LEU A 346 20.92 -10.85 11.78
CA LEU A 346 20.79 -9.51 12.37
C LEU A 346 21.05 -8.40 11.34
N ARG A 347 22.10 -8.54 10.53
CA ARG A 347 22.39 -7.58 9.45
C ARG A 347 21.24 -7.51 8.47
N ARG A 348 20.70 -8.65 8.05
CA ARG A 348 19.53 -8.71 7.17
C ARG A 348 18.33 -7.97 7.79
N SER A 349 17.99 -8.23 9.04
CA SER A 349 16.88 -7.53 9.71
C SER A 349 17.09 -6.01 9.75
N LEU A 350 18.30 -5.55 10.06
CA LEU A 350 18.63 -4.12 10.14
C LEU A 350 18.64 -3.41 8.77
N THR A 351 18.80 -4.13 7.65
CA THR A 351 18.69 -3.52 6.31
C THR A 351 17.29 -2.99 5.98
N GLY A 352 16.28 -3.39 6.75
CA GLY A 352 14.93 -2.84 6.64
C GLY A 352 14.79 -1.40 7.12
N LEU A 353 15.76 -0.88 7.88
CA LEU A 353 15.78 0.51 8.34
C LEU A 353 16.22 1.45 7.24
N ASN A 354 15.57 2.61 7.15
CA ASN A 354 16.03 3.69 6.28
C ASN A 354 17.27 4.41 6.90
N PRO A 355 17.98 5.28 6.15
CA PRO A 355 19.17 5.95 6.66
C PRO A 355 18.94 6.73 7.97
N HIS A 356 17.84 7.47 8.07
CA HIS A 356 17.52 8.25 9.27
C HIS A 356 17.20 7.36 10.48
N GLU A 357 16.50 6.24 10.26
CA GLU A 357 16.22 5.26 11.33
C GLU A 357 17.50 4.55 11.79
N THR A 358 18.40 4.26 10.86
CA THR A 358 19.72 3.67 11.16
C THR A 358 20.56 4.62 12.02
N ASP A 359 20.66 5.89 11.60
CA ASP A 359 21.38 6.92 12.36
C ASP A 359 20.77 7.06 13.77
N ARG A 360 19.43 7.08 13.86
CA ARG A 360 18.74 7.21 15.14
C ARG A 360 19.01 6.04 16.08
N LEU A 361 18.96 4.81 15.58
CA LEU A 361 19.26 3.62 16.38
C LEU A 361 20.72 3.63 16.84
N ALA A 362 21.65 4.03 15.98
CA ALA A 362 23.07 4.14 16.33
C ALA A 362 23.32 5.17 17.45
N GLU A 363 22.64 6.32 17.41
CA GLU A 363 22.71 7.34 18.47
C GLU A 363 22.32 6.75 19.84
N GLU A 364 21.18 6.06 19.93
CA GLU A 364 20.69 5.48 21.18
C GLU A 364 21.61 4.35 21.69
N LEU A 365 22.09 3.47 20.79
CA LEU A 365 23.05 2.43 21.16
C LEU A 365 24.34 3.03 21.72
N THR A 366 24.80 4.14 21.13
CA THR A 366 26.02 4.79 21.61
C THR A 366 25.83 5.37 23.01
N GLN A 367 24.69 6.02 23.27
CA GLN A 367 24.33 6.52 24.60
C GLN A 367 24.22 5.38 25.62
N LEU A 368 23.59 4.26 25.23
CA LEU A 368 23.46 3.06 26.07
C LEU A 368 24.83 2.47 26.46
N LEU A 369 25.78 2.43 25.52
CA LEU A 369 27.12 1.89 25.74
C LEU A 369 28.10 2.89 26.41
N GLY A 370 27.68 4.15 26.60
CA GLY A 370 28.53 5.20 27.15
C GLY A 370 29.69 5.62 26.25
N ASN A 371 29.62 5.34 24.95
CA ASN A 371 30.63 5.69 23.96
C ASN A 371 30.23 6.96 23.17
N ASP A 372 31.09 7.46 22.29
CA ASP A 372 30.75 8.53 21.34
C ASP A 372 30.42 7.91 19.97
N ALA A 373 29.40 8.37 19.25
CA ALA A 373 28.89 7.75 18.01
C ALA A 373 29.95 7.69 16.91
N ARG A 374 30.97 8.55 17.03
CA ARG A 374 32.19 8.58 16.21
C ARG A 374 33.06 7.34 16.34
N THR A 375 32.92 6.56 17.41
CA THR A 375 33.67 5.30 17.61
C THR A 375 33.12 4.16 16.76
N LEU A 376 31.82 4.16 16.44
CA LEU A 376 31.16 3.16 15.58
C LEU A 376 31.46 3.39 14.08
N THR A 377 31.74 4.63 13.71
CA THR A 377 32.06 5.06 12.33
C THR A 377 33.54 5.26 12.09
N ALA A 378 34.38 5.01 13.11
CA ALA A 378 35.81 4.93 12.91
C ALA A 378 36.05 3.81 11.89
N PRO A 379 36.61 4.09 10.70
CA PRO A 379 37.04 3.01 9.83
C PRO A 379 37.99 2.14 10.67
N ASN A 380 37.80 0.82 10.64
CA ASN A 380 38.84 -0.09 11.12
C ASN A 380 40.09 0.21 10.30
N SER A 381 40.92 1.13 10.79
CA SER A 381 42.21 1.43 10.20
C SER A 381 43.08 0.26 10.59
N PHE A 382 43.13 -0.75 9.73
CA PHE A 382 44.17 -1.75 9.81
C PHE A 382 45.50 -1.00 9.77
N SER A 383 46.25 -1.08 10.87
CA SER A 383 47.59 -0.51 10.90
C SER A 383 48.51 -1.34 10.00
N GLU A 384 49.63 -0.76 9.59
CA GLU A 384 50.68 -1.51 8.89
C GLU A 384 51.18 -2.69 9.74
N ALA A 385 51.12 -2.57 11.08
CA ALA A 385 51.43 -3.65 12.01
C ALA A 385 50.40 -4.79 11.96
N ASP A 386 49.11 -4.49 11.81
CA ASP A 386 48.05 -5.50 11.67
C ASP A 386 48.19 -6.26 10.35
N LEU A 387 48.56 -5.57 9.26
CA LEU A 387 48.88 -6.19 7.98
C LEU A 387 50.09 -7.12 8.09
N HIS A 388 51.15 -6.66 8.74
CA HIS A 388 52.34 -7.48 8.98
C HIS A 388 52.04 -8.70 9.86
N HIS A 389 51.20 -8.54 10.87
CA HIS A 389 50.75 -9.62 11.73
C HIS A 389 49.92 -10.64 10.95
N GLY A 390 48.95 -10.18 10.14
CA GLY A 390 48.14 -11.05 9.29
C GLY A 390 48.98 -11.84 8.28
N LEU A 391 49.95 -11.19 7.62
CA LEU A 391 50.88 -11.86 6.69
C LEU A 391 51.78 -12.88 7.40
N ALA A 392 52.17 -12.63 8.65
CA ALA A 392 52.94 -13.58 9.44
C ALA A 392 52.09 -14.80 9.83
N LEU A 393 50.82 -14.58 10.19
CA LEU A 393 49.86 -15.63 10.49
C LEU A 393 49.60 -16.51 9.26
N ASP A 394 49.35 -15.89 8.09
CA ASP A 394 49.13 -16.58 6.82
C ASP A 394 50.32 -17.47 6.45
N ARG A 395 51.55 -16.98 6.59
CA ARG A 395 52.75 -17.79 6.36
C ARG A 395 52.87 -18.95 7.34
N ALA A 396 52.55 -18.73 8.61
CA ALA A 396 52.60 -19.78 9.61
C ALA A 396 51.56 -20.87 9.34
N ILE A 397 50.34 -20.48 8.94
CA ILE A 397 49.27 -21.40 8.55
C ILE A 397 49.63 -22.16 7.29
N ALA A 398 50.13 -21.47 6.25
CA ALA A 398 50.57 -22.11 5.01
C ALA A 398 51.71 -23.11 5.26
N GLN A 399 52.67 -22.77 6.13
CA GLN A 399 53.76 -23.67 6.50
C GLN A 399 53.23 -24.89 7.28
N ALA A 400 52.32 -24.70 8.24
CA ALA A 400 51.71 -25.79 8.99
C ALA A 400 50.93 -26.75 8.07
N LEU A 401 50.17 -26.21 7.11
CA LEU A 401 49.46 -27.02 6.11
C LEU A 401 50.43 -27.84 5.24
N ILE A 402 51.53 -27.23 4.78
CA ILE A 402 52.59 -27.93 4.02
C ILE A 402 53.24 -29.03 4.86
N ASP A 403 53.55 -28.74 6.12
CA ASP A 403 54.18 -29.69 7.06
C ASP A 403 53.25 -30.88 7.34
N ASP A 404 51.93 -30.67 7.32
CA ASP A 404 50.89 -31.70 7.43
C ASP A 404 50.55 -32.39 6.09
N GLY A 405 51.29 -32.09 5.02
CA GLY A 405 51.13 -32.72 3.71
C GLY A 405 49.89 -32.26 2.93
N LEU A 406 49.24 -31.19 3.40
CA LEU A 406 48.12 -30.53 2.76
C LEU A 406 48.69 -29.36 1.94
N THR A 407 48.95 -29.60 0.66
CA THR A 407 49.26 -28.49 -0.26
C THR A 407 48.05 -27.56 -0.38
N PRO A 408 48.26 -26.23 -0.44
CA PRO A 408 47.19 -25.26 -0.63
C PRO A 408 46.45 -25.43 -1.96
#